data_AF-A0A9E4NW85-F1
#
_entry.id   AF-A0A9E4NW85-F1
#
_cell.length_a   1.000
_cell.length_b   1.000
_cell.length_c   1.000
_cell.angle_alpha   90.00
_cell.angle_beta   90.00
_cell.angle_gamma   90.00
#
_symmetry.space_group_name_H-M   'P 1'
#
loop_
_entity.id
_entity.type
_entity.pdbx_description
1 polymer ?
#
loop_
_entity_poly.entity_id
_entity_poly.type
_entity_poly.pdbx_seq_one_letter_code
_entity_poly.pdbx_strand_id
1 'polypeptide(L)'
;MHLSFQEVPLTGSGYSGRWHFDLDNTQNLDDQFFYSVPTSFFSIDSRVPKVLRELMTEAEGSLKSNYLTGASVCARKMIYELAIIEGAEGDNYDARIKSLKTVRPDVDEEYFDTLLTIQQVTSDKVHEESYDGWEAKHLKLILSTLREIFENMYVIPELKKEKRKSILELKEKIIGKVQPENDESA
;
A
#
# COMPACT_ATOMS: atom_id res chain seq x y z
N MET A 1 5.35 4.45 -7.61
CA MET A 1 6.49 5.07 -6.90
C MET A 1 6.61 6.49 -7.41
N HIS A 2 6.47 7.51 -6.56
CA HIS A 2 6.68 8.91 -6.94
C HIS A 2 7.81 9.44 -6.09
N LEU A 3 9.03 9.15 -6.54
CA LEU A 3 10.11 10.11 -6.41
C LEU A 3 10.20 10.76 -7.79
N SER A 4 9.88 12.05 -7.85
CA SER A 4 10.10 12.81 -9.06
C SER A 4 11.58 13.19 -9.11
N PHE A 5 12.14 13.25 -10.32
CA PHE A 5 13.53 13.66 -10.59
C PHE A 5 13.95 14.98 -9.91
N GLN A 6 13.00 15.75 -9.40
CA GLN A 6 13.16 17.04 -8.74
C GLN A 6 13.70 16.97 -7.30
N GLU A 7 13.76 15.79 -6.67
CA GLU A 7 14.24 15.66 -5.27
C GLU A 7 15.74 15.33 -5.15
N VAL A 8 16.45 15.27 -6.28
CA VAL A 8 17.92 15.16 -6.31
C VAL A 8 18.51 16.56 -6.18
N PRO A 9 19.32 16.87 -5.14
CA PRO A 9 19.98 18.17 -5.05
C PRO A 9 21.06 18.25 -6.13
N LEU A 10 20.70 18.87 -7.26
CA LEU A 10 21.61 19.21 -8.35
C LEU A 10 22.41 20.47 -7.98
N THR A 11 23.18 20.44 -6.90
CA THR A 11 24.16 21.50 -6.63
C THR A 11 25.44 21.19 -7.40
N GLY A 12 25.49 21.69 -8.63
CA GLY A 12 26.69 21.69 -9.45
C GLY A 12 27.72 22.72 -8.95
N SER A 13 28.99 22.38 -9.08
CA SER A 13 30.04 23.38 -9.27
C SER A 13 31.10 22.81 -10.20
N GLY A 14 31.27 23.48 -11.34
CA GLY A 14 32.55 23.49 -12.05
C GLY A 14 32.79 22.39 -13.07
N TYR A 15 32.92 22.82 -14.32
CA TYR A 15 33.53 22.09 -15.42
C TYR A 15 34.81 21.36 -15.02
N SER A 16 34.79 20.01 -15.08
CA SER A 16 35.86 19.11 -15.52
C SER A 16 35.78 17.78 -14.75
N GLY A 17 35.40 16.73 -15.44
CA GLY A 17 35.39 15.39 -14.86
C GLY A 17 34.58 14.46 -15.73
N ARG A 18 35.25 13.60 -16.48
CA ARG A 18 34.62 12.41 -17.05
C ARG A 18 33.85 11.73 -15.94
N TRP A 19 32.58 11.44 -16.18
CA TRP A 19 31.78 10.57 -15.34
C TRP A 19 32.38 9.16 -15.41
N HIS A 20 33.32 8.86 -14.53
CA HIS A 20 33.60 7.49 -14.16
C HIS A 20 32.50 7.12 -13.17
N PHE A 21 31.50 6.39 -13.67
CA PHE A 21 30.69 5.57 -12.79
C PHE A 21 31.65 4.54 -12.20
N ASP A 22 31.97 4.72 -10.93
CA ASP A 22 32.74 3.75 -10.17
C ASP A 22 31.83 2.54 -9.94
N LEU A 23 31.91 1.57 -10.87
CA LEU A 23 31.14 0.32 -10.84
C LEU A 23 31.59 -0.61 -9.71
N ASP A 24 32.65 -0.26 -8.97
CA ASP A 24 33.22 -1.09 -7.90
C ASP A 24 32.56 -0.86 -6.52
N ASN A 25 31.71 0.17 -6.38
CA ASN A 25 30.86 0.32 -5.20
C ASN A 25 29.56 -0.48 -5.41
N THR A 26 29.57 -1.71 -4.92
CA THR A 26 28.49 -2.72 -4.99
C THR A 26 27.22 -2.33 -4.22
N GLN A 27 26.62 -1.18 -4.51
CA GLN A 27 25.17 -1.05 -4.39
C GLN A 27 24.63 -1.33 -5.78
N ASN A 28 24.05 -2.52 -5.94
CA ASN A 28 23.44 -2.96 -7.19
C ASN A 28 22.47 -1.86 -7.62
N LEU A 29 22.73 -1.21 -8.76
CA LEU A 29 21.83 -0.21 -9.32
C LEU A 29 20.42 -0.81 -9.50
N ASP A 30 20.35 -2.13 -9.70
CA ASP A 30 19.11 -2.92 -9.71
C ASP A 30 18.30 -2.80 -8.41
N ASP A 31 18.94 -2.59 -7.25
CA ASP A 31 18.24 -2.35 -5.96
C ASP A 31 17.62 -0.94 -5.89
N GLN A 32 18.10 -0.02 -6.74
CA GLN A 32 17.60 1.35 -6.85
C GLN A 32 16.56 1.51 -7.97
N PHE A 33 16.58 0.63 -8.97
CA PHE A 33 15.65 0.65 -10.10
C PHE A 33 14.59 -0.45 -9.98
N PHE A 34 13.38 -0.06 -9.56
CA PHE A 34 12.24 -0.95 -9.67
C PHE A 34 11.77 -1.00 -11.13
N TYR A 35 12.08 -2.07 -11.85
CA TYR A 35 11.59 -2.32 -13.21
C TYR A 35 10.10 -2.75 -13.21
N SER A 36 9.21 -1.88 -12.73
CA SER A 36 7.79 -1.99 -13.07
C SER A 36 7.59 -1.28 -14.39
N VAL A 37 7.26 -1.99 -15.47
CA VAL A 37 6.66 -1.35 -16.65
C VAL A 37 5.36 -0.70 -16.16
N PRO A 38 5.28 0.65 -16.10
CA PRO A 38 4.14 1.32 -15.52
C PRO A 38 2.99 1.20 -16.51
N THR A 39 2.12 0.24 -16.28
CA THR A 39 0.79 0.28 -16.86
C THR A 39 -0.04 1.11 -15.88
N SER A 40 -0.66 2.19 -16.35
CA SER A 40 -1.27 3.26 -15.55
C SER A 40 -2.38 2.80 -14.57
N PHE A 41 -2.85 1.57 -14.70
CA PHE A 41 -3.80 0.93 -13.79
C PHE A 41 -3.17 0.26 -12.56
N PHE A 42 -1.84 0.15 -12.49
CA PHE A 42 -1.18 -0.76 -11.54
C PHE A 42 -0.39 -0.06 -10.41
N SER A 43 -0.38 1.27 -10.34
CA SER A 43 0.30 1.98 -9.26
C SER A 43 -0.55 2.05 -7.99
N ILE A 44 -0.15 1.35 -6.93
CA ILE A 44 -0.71 1.57 -5.59
C ILE A 44 -0.23 2.92 -5.04
N ASP A 45 -1.12 3.61 -4.33
CA ASP A 45 -0.86 4.90 -3.67
C ASP A 45 0.31 4.79 -2.66
N SER A 46 1.15 5.82 -2.59
CA SER A 46 2.33 5.84 -1.73
C SER A 46 2.04 5.77 -0.23
N ARG A 47 0.81 6.12 0.19
CA ARG A 47 0.34 6.01 1.57
C ARG A 47 0.29 4.56 2.06
N VAL A 48 0.15 3.59 1.15
CA VAL A 48 0.22 2.17 1.50
C VAL A 48 1.68 1.80 1.85
N PRO A 49 1.92 1.04 2.93
CA PRO A 49 3.26 0.60 3.32
C PRO A 49 4.06 -0.02 2.17
N LYS A 50 5.35 0.31 2.09
CA LYS A 50 6.25 -0.09 0.99
C LYS A 50 6.25 -1.60 0.76
N VAL A 51 6.32 -2.39 1.84
CA VAL A 51 6.34 -3.86 1.79
C VAL A 51 5.09 -4.42 1.10
N LEU A 52 3.91 -3.90 1.43
CA LEU A 52 2.65 -4.33 0.79
C LEU A 52 2.60 -3.96 -0.69
N ARG A 53 3.14 -2.78 -1.06
CA ARG A 53 3.22 -2.35 -2.46
C ARG A 53 4.14 -3.22 -3.30
N GLU A 54 5.30 -3.58 -2.75
CA GLU A 54 6.26 -4.45 -3.42
C GLU A 54 5.67 -5.84 -3.64
N LEU A 55 5.07 -6.44 -2.60
CA LEU A 55 4.42 -7.75 -2.70
C LEU A 55 3.25 -7.76 -3.69
N MET A 56 2.43 -6.71 -3.73
CA MET A 56 1.38 -6.61 -4.75
C MET A 56 1.98 -6.54 -6.15
N THR A 57 3.04 -5.76 -6.33
CA THR A 57 3.68 -5.62 -7.65
C THR A 57 4.33 -6.93 -8.11
N GLU A 58 4.93 -7.67 -7.19
CA GLU A 58 5.45 -9.03 -7.42
C GLU A 58 4.33 -10.01 -7.76
N ALA A 59 3.20 -9.95 -7.03
CA ALA A 59 2.04 -10.80 -7.28
C ALA A 59 1.45 -10.56 -8.68
N GLU A 60 1.33 -9.29 -9.07
CA GLU A 60 0.85 -8.89 -10.40
C GLU A 60 1.82 -9.29 -11.51
N GLY A 61 3.12 -9.12 -11.29
CA GLY A 61 4.16 -9.60 -12.21
C GLY A 61 4.09 -11.11 -12.41
N SER A 62 3.99 -11.86 -11.30
CA SER A 62 3.81 -13.30 -11.30
C SER A 62 2.56 -13.72 -12.07
N LEU A 63 1.44 -13.04 -11.83
CA LEU A 63 0.18 -13.29 -12.52
C LEU A 63 0.27 -13.00 -14.03
N LYS A 64 0.91 -11.90 -14.44
CA LYS A 64 1.14 -11.55 -15.85
C LYS A 64 2.01 -12.59 -16.56
N SER A 65 2.97 -13.18 -15.84
CA SER A 65 3.82 -14.26 -16.33
C SER A 65 3.22 -15.67 -16.14
N ASN A 66 1.94 -15.78 -15.75
CA ASN A 66 1.23 -17.03 -15.52
C ASN A 66 1.82 -17.93 -14.40
N TYR A 67 2.54 -17.33 -13.46
CA TYR A 67 3.05 -17.98 -12.24
C TYR A 67 2.03 -17.88 -11.10
N LEU A 68 0.98 -18.68 -11.18
CA LEU A 68 -0.15 -18.62 -10.24
C LEU A 68 0.25 -18.95 -8.80
N THR A 69 1.16 -19.92 -8.61
CA THR A 69 1.68 -20.26 -7.27
C THR A 69 2.42 -19.08 -6.64
N GLY A 70 3.30 -18.42 -7.40
CA GLY A 70 4.04 -17.24 -6.93
C GLY A 70 3.11 -16.09 -6.57
N ALA A 71 2.13 -15.80 -7.42
CA ALA A 71 1.12 -14.78 -7.16
C ALA A 71 0.30 -15.07 -5.88
N SER A 72 -0.05 -16.33 -5.64
CA SER A 72 -0.83 -16.75 -4.47
C SER A 72 -0.03 -16.63 -3.17
N VAL A 73 1.26 -17.02 -3.21
CA VAL A 73 2.17 -16.85 -2.07
C VAL A 73 2.33 -15.37 -1.73
N CYS A 74 2.49 -14.50 -2.73
CA CYS A 74 2.55 -13.06 -2.52
C CYS A 74 1.26 -12.51 -1.90
N ALA A 75 0.09 -12.96 -2.37
CA ALA A 75 -1.21 -12.57 -1.81
C ALA A 75 -1.32 -12.92 -0.31
N ARG A 76 -0.94 -14.14 0.06
CA ARG A 76 -0.92 -14.59 1.45
C ARG A 76 0.11 -13.81 2.29
N LYS A 77 1.31 -13.58 1.74
CA LYS A 77 2.37 -12.83 2.43
C LYS A 77 1.95 -11.38 2.70
N MET A 78 1.19 -10.75 1.80
CA MET A 78 0.63 -9.42 2.04
C MET A 78 -0.27 -9.38 3.27
N ILE A 79 -1.11 -10.40 3.47
CA ILE A 79 -1.99 -10.49 4.65
C ILE A 79 -1.16 -10.64 5.94
N TYR A 80 -0.07 -11.39 5.87
CA TYR A 80 0.83 -11.56 7.02
C TYR A 80 1.61 -10.30 7.36
N GLU A 81 2.18 -9.63 6.36
CA GLU A 81 2.87 -8.36 6.58
C GLU A 81 1.90 -7.29 7.08
N LEU A 82 0.65 -7.26 6.60
CA LEU A 82 -0.39 -6.38 7.13
C LEU A 82 -0.60 -6.61 8.63
N ALA A 83 -0.76 -7.88 9.05
CA ALA A 83 -0.92 -8.23 10.45
C ALA A 83 0.29 -7.77 11.30
N ILE A 84 1.51 -7.88 10.78
CA ILE A 84 2.72 -7.43 11.47
C ILE A 84 2.77 -5.90 11.57
N ILE A 85 2.50 -5.19 10.47
CA ILE A 85 2.55 -3.72 10.39
C ILE A 85 1.55 -3.09 11.36
N GLU A 86 0.36 -3.67 11.46
CA GLU A 86 -0.69 -3.17 12.35
C GLU A 86 -0.50 -3.66 13.80
N GLY A 87 0.45 -4.55 14.09
CA GLY A 87 0.69 -5.06 15.45
C GLY A 87 -0.37 -6.04 15.95
N ALA A 88 -0.92 -6.85 15.05
CA ALA A 88 -1.89 -7.90 15.36
C ALA A 88 -1.31 -8.96 16.31
N GLU A 89 -2.12 -9.38 17.29
CA GLU A 89 -1.75 -10.37 18.29
C GLU A 89 -2.47 -11.70 18.06
N GLY A 90 -1.82 -12.81 18.41
CA GLY A 90 -2.43 -14.14 18.31
C GLY A 90 -1.41 -15.26 18.07
N ASP A 91 -1.73 -16.43 18.61
CA ASP A 91 -0.89 -17.62 18.54
C ASP A 91 -0.85 -18.25 17.14
N ASN A 92 -1.93 -18.08 16.36
CA ASN A 92 -2.06 -18.58 15.00
C ASN A 92 -2.48 -17.47 14.03
N TYR A 93 -2.34 -17.74 12.73
CA TYR A 93 -2.61 -16.75 11.67
C TYR A 93 -4.06 -16.24 11.70
N ASP A 94 -5.02 -17.13 11.88
CA ASP A 94 -6.43 -16.78 11.98
C ASP A 94 -6.72 -15.86 13.17
N ALA A 95 -6.11 -16.12 14.33
CA ALA A 95 -6.23 -15.27 15.51
C ALA A 95 -5.63 -13.89 15.26
N ARG A 96 -4.47 -13.82 14.60
CA ARG A 96 -3.86 -12.53 14.23
C ARG A 96 -4.77 -11.72 13.31
N ILE A 97 -5.33 -12.33 12.26
CA ILE A 97 -6.25 -11.62 11.35
C ILE A 97 -7.51 -11.17 12.10
N LYS A 98 -8.06 -12.01 12.99
CA LYS A 98 -9.22 -11.62 13.82
C LYS A 98 -8.90 -10.48 14.78
N SER A 99 -7.69 -10.42 15.33
CA SER A 99 -7.29 -9.34 16.23
C SER A 99 -7.24 -7.97 15.54
N LEU A 100 -7.05 -7.93 14.21
CA LEU A 100 -7.06 -6.69 13.44
C LEU A 100 -8.38 -5.91 13.57
N LYS A 101 -9.50 -6.61 13.77
CA LYS A 101 -10.80 -5.97 14.05
C LYS A 101 -10.75 -5.07 15.27
N THR A 102 -9.99 -5.48 16.29
CA THR A 102 -9.83 -4.74 17.54
C THR A 102 -8.78 -3.63 17.41
N VAL A 103 -7.72 -3.87 16.63
CA VAL A 103 -6.64 -2.91 16.40
C VAL A 103 -7.11 -1.74 15.51
N ARG A 104 -7.91 -2.04 14.48
CA ARG A 104 -8.39 -1.09 13.48
C ARG A 104 -9.93 -1.03 13.45
N PRO A 105 -10.57 -0.50 14.51
CA PRO A 105 -12.02 -0.33 14.57
C PRO A 105 -12.52 0.77 13.61
N ASP A 106 -11.61 1.52 12.99
CA ASP A 106 -11.90 2.50 11.94
C ASP A 106 -12.20 1.87 10.57
N VAL A 107 -11.92 0.58 10.41
CA VAL A 107 -12.08 -0.20 9.17
C VAL A 107 -13.23 -1.19 9.33
N ASP A 108 -13.96 -1.45 8.24
CA ASP A 108 -15.06 -2.42 8.25
C ASP A 108 -14.57 -3.83 8.63
N GLU A 109 -15.26 -4.46 9.57
CA GLU A 109 -14.93 -5.80 10.05
C GLU A 109 -15.01 -6.86 8.94
N GLU A 110 -15.91 -6.67 7.96
CA GLU A 110 -16.09 -7.57 6.81
C GLU A 110 -14.83 -7.66 5.95
N TYR A 111 -14.00 -6.61 5.92
CA TYR A 111 -12.72 -6.67 5.21
C TYR A 111 -11.76 -7.66 5.85
N PHE A 112 -11.72 -7.75 7.18
CA PHE A 112 -10.85 -8.71 7.86
C PHE A 112 -11.32 -10.16 7.68
N ASP A 113 -12.64 -10.39 7.63
CA ASP A 113 -13.20 -11.70 7.29
C ASP A 113 -12.89 -12.09 5.84
N THR A 114 -12.88 -11.11 4.94
CA THR A 114 -12.47 -11.30 3.55
C THR A 114 -10.98 -11.65 3.44
N LEU A 115 -10.10 -11.00 4.21
CA LEU A 115 -8.67 -11.37 4.28
C LEU A 115 -8.49 -12.80 4.78
N LEU A 116 -9.23 -13.20 5.82
CA LEU A 116 -9.19 -14.57 6.33
C LEU A 116 -9.62 -15.57 5.24
N THR A 117 -10.70 -15.27 4.53
CA THR A 117 -11.19 -16.10 3.41
C THR A 117 -10.14 -16.25 2.31
N ILE A 118 -9.47 -15.15 1.92
CA ILE A 118 -8.40 -15.18 0.92
C ILE A 118 -7.24 -16.05 1.40
N GLN A 119 -6.84 -15.92 2.67
CA GLN A 119 -5.75 -16.71 3.24
C GLN A 119 -6.08 -18.21 3.22
N GLN A 120 -7.30 -18.59 3.58
CA GLN A 120 -7.74 -19.99 3.58
C GLN A 120 -7.76 -20.57 2.16
N VAL A 121 -8.41 -19.88 1.22
CA VAL A 121 -8.50 -20.32 -0.18
C VAL A 121 -7.10 -20.47 -0.80
N THR A 122 -6.19 -19.55 -0.52
CA THR A 122 -4.80 -19.63 -1.02
C THR A 122 -3.95 -20.67 -0.28
N SER A 123 -4.28 -21.08 0.95
CA SER A 123 -3.61 -22.21 1.60
C SER A 123 -4.07 -23.51 0.97
N ASP A 124 -5.38 -23.75 0.95
CA ASP A 124 -5.96 -25.03 0.57
C ASP A 124 -5.66 -25.36 -0.89
N LYS A 125 -5.95 -24.42 -1.81
CA LYS A 125 -5.86 -24.66 -3.26
C LYS A 125 -4.46 -24.61 -3.84
N VAL A 126 -3.49 -24.05 -3.12
CA VAL A 126 -2.14 -23.84 -3.65
C VAL A 126 -1.10 -24.70 -2.93
N HIS A 127 -1.33 -25.04 -1.66
CA HIS A 127 -0.36 -25.76 -0.84
C HIS A 127 -0.80 -27.16 -0.40
N GLU A 128 -2.10 -27.40 -0.19
CA GLU A 128 -2.56 -28.59 0.53
C GLU A 128 -3.32 -29.59 -0.38
N GLU A 129 -4.09 -29.10 -1.35
CA GLU A 129 -4.90 -29.93 -2.24
C GLU A 129 -4.25 -30.21 -3.60
N SER A 130 -4.76 -31.24 -4.29
CA SER A 130 -4.39 -31.51 -5.69
C SER A 130 -4.93 -30.41 -6.61
N TYR A 131 -4.19 -30.11 -7.68
CA TYR A 131 -4.58 -29.08 -8.66
C TYR A 131 -5.99 -29.35 -9.22
N ASP A 132 -6.93 -28.43 -8.97
CA ASP A 132 -8.37 -28.62 -9.21
C ASP A 132 -9.02 -27.54 -10.11
N GLY A 133 -8.22 -26.68 -10.75
CA GLY A 133 -8.73 -25.57 -11.57
C GLY A 133 -8.41 -24.18 -11.02
N TRP A 134 -7.27 -24.04 -10.32
CA TRP A 134 -6.75 -22.74 -9.93
C TRP A 134 -6.37 -21.91 -11.16
N GLU A 135 -7.19 -20.92 -11.49
CA GLU A 135 -7.06 -20.08 -12.69
C GLU A 135 -6.66 -18.64 -12.36
N ALA A 136 -6.06 -17.96 -13.34
CA ALA A 136 -5.68 -16.55 -13.25
C ALA A 136 -6.85 -15.62 -12.86
N LYS A 137 -8.09 -15.96 -13.22
CA LYS A 137 -9.28 -15.16 -12.87
C LYS A 137 -9.52 -15.10 -11.35
N HIS A 138 -9.23 -16.18 -10.62
CA HIS A 138 -9.38 -16.22 -9.16
C HIS A 138 -8.34 -15.30 -8.50
N LEU A 139 -7.10 -15.34 -8.98
CA LEU A 139 -6.04 -14.46 -8.50
C LEU A 139 -6.29 -12.99 -8.83
N LYS A 140 -6.84 -12.68 -10.02
CA LYS A 140 -7.24 -11.31 -10.35
C LYS A 140 -8.24 -10.76 -9.34
N LEU A 141 -9.24 -11.56 -8.96
CA LEU A 141 -10.22 -11.18 -7.95
C LEU A 141 -9.52 -10.94 -6.60
N ILE A 142 -8.71 -11.89 -6.13
CA ILE A 142 -7.97 -11.77 -4.87
C ILE A 142 -7.12 -10.49 -4.82
N LEU A 143 -6.32 -10.23 -5.86
CA LEU A 143 -5.46 -9.05 -5.90
C LEU A 143 -6.25 -7.75 -5.97
N SER A 144 -7.39 -7.73 -6.70
CA SER A 144 -8.27 -6.57 -6.73
C SER A 144 -8.89 -6.29 -5.35
N THR A 145 -9.32 -7.33 -4.64
CA THR A 145 -9.89 -7.20 -3.29
C THR A 145 -8.83 -6.75 -2.28
N LEU A 146 -7.62 -7.31 -2.32
CA LEU A 146 -6.51 -6.86 -1.45
C LEU A 146 -6.17 -5.39 -1.68
N ARG A 147 -6.17 -4.95 -2.95
CA ARG A 147 -5.95 -3.55 -3.29
C ARG A 147 -7.04 -2.65 -2.71
N GLU A 148 -8.30 -3.03 -2.87
CA GLU A 148 -9.44 -2.28 -2.33
C GLU A 148 -9.36 -2.15 -0.81
N ILE A 149 -8.98 -3.23 -0.11
CA ILE A 149 -8.78 -3.22 1.34
C ILE A 149 -7.66 -2.23 1.71
N PHE A 150 -6.51 -2.27 1.05
CA PHE A 150 -5.42 -1.33 1.32
C PHE A 150 -5.80 0.12 1.03
N GLU A 151 -6.59 0.38 -0.01
CA GLU A 151 -7.09 1.71 -0.32
C GLU A 151 -8.04 2.22 0.78
N ASN A 152 -8.95 1.38 1.26
CA ASN A 152 -9.83 1.71 2.37
C ASN A 152 -9.10 1.90 3.70
N MET A 153 -8.01 1.17 3.95
CA MET A 153 -7.24 1.27 5.19
C MET A 153 -6.31 2.48 5.25
N TYR A 154 -5.65 2.84 4.13
CA TYR A 154 -4.56 3.82 4.14
C TYR A 154 -4.84 5.08 3.31
N VAL A 155 -5.66 4.99 2.26
CA VAL A 155 -5.82 6.10 1.30
C VAL A 155 -7.08 6.89 1.59
N ILE A 156 -8.23 6.22 1.63
CA ILE A 156 -9.54 6.86 1.82
C ILE A 156 -9.63 7.64 3.14
N PRO A 157 -9.13 7.16 4.30
CA PRO A 157 -9.18 7.90 5.54
C PRO A 157 -8.40 9.22 5.47
N GLU A 158 -7.22 9.22 4.87
CA GLU A 158 -6.40 10.42 4.69
C GLU A 158 -7.04 11.40 3.71
N LEU A 159 -7.58 10.91 2.58
CA LEU A 159 -8.34 11.76 1.66
C LEU A 159 -9.57 12.39 2.32
N LYS A 160 -10.27 11.67 3.20
CA LYS A 160 -11.40 12.20 3.99
C LYS A 160 -10.92 13.27 4.97
N LYS A 161 -9.77 13.09 5.64
CA LYS A 161 -9.17 14.09 6.55
C LYS A 161 -8.76 15.35 5.80
N GLU A 162 -8.07 15.22 4.67
CA GLU A 162 -7.65 16.33 3.81
C GLU A 162 -8.86 17.15 3.35
N LYS A 163 -9.90 16.48 2.81
CA LYS A 163 -11.15 17.14 2.39
C LYS A 163 -11.83 17.88 3.55
N ARG A 164 -11.88 17.28 4.74
CA ARG A 164 -12.44 17.92 5.93
C ARG A 164 -11.66 19.18 6.29
N LYS A 165 -10.32 19.13 6.26
CA LYS A 165 -9.45 20.28 6.53
C LYS A 165 -9.71 21.40 5.52
N SER A 166 -9.77 21.10 4.22
CA SER A 166 -10.06 22.09 3.18
C SER A 166 -11.43 22.77 3.35
N ILE A 167 -12.46 22.03 3.79
CA ILE A 167 -13.77 22.60 4.08
C ILE A 167 -13.74 23.51 5.31
N LEU A 168 -12.98 23.15 6.35
CA LEU A 168 -12.81 24.01 7.54
C LEU A 168 -12.07 25.30 7.20
N GLU A 169 -10.99 25.22 6.42
CA GLU A 169 -10.27 26.40 5.92
C GLU A 169 -11.16 27.28 5.03
N LEU A 170 -12.02 26.66 4.21
CA LEU A 170 -13.00 27.39 3.41
C LEU A 170 -14.03 28.08 4.29
N LYS A 171 -14.53 27.41 5.33
CA LYS A 171 -15.47 27.98 6.31
C LYS A 171 -14.85 29.20 7.00
N GLU A 172 -13.60 29.11 7.46
CA GLU A 172 -12.90 30.22 8.09
C GLU A 172 -12.72 31.42 7.16
N LYS A 173 -12.46 31.17 5.86
CA LYS A 173 -12.34 32.22 4.84
C LYS A 173 -13.67 32.89 4.49
N ILE A 174 -14.77 32.12 4.40
CA ILE A 174 -16.08 32.64 3.98
C ILE A 174 -16.83 33.30 5.15
N ILE A 175 -16.83 32.67 6.32
CA ILE A 175 -17.57 33.16 7.50
C ILE A 175 -16.78 34.26 8.23
N GLY A 176 -15.46 34.32 8.02
CA GLY A 176 -14.58 35.25 8.70
C GLY A 176 -14.37 34.86 10.16
N LYS A 177 -13.20 35.18 10.72
CA LYS A 177 -13.04 35.19 12.18
C LYS A 177 -14.05 36.20 12.72
N VAL A 178 -15.00 35.74 13.54
CA VAL A 178 -15.75 36.63 14.43
C VAL A 178 -14.68 37.40 15.20
N GLN A 179 -14.49 38.68 14.87
CA GLN A 179 -13.69 39.57 15.68
C GLN A 179 -14.38 39.61 17.05
N PRO A 180 -13.66 39.36 18.16
CA PRO A 180 -14.23 39.65 19.45
C PRO A 180 -14.54 41.16 19.46
N GLU A 181 -15.81 41.50 19.66
CA GLU A 181 -16.26 42.86 19.91
C GLU A 181 -15.41 43.40 21.07
N ASN A 182 -14.69 44.50 20.81
CA ASN A 182 -14.11 45.31 21.86
C ASN A 182 -15.26 45.99 22.60
N ASP A 183 -15.85 45.29 23.56
CA ASP A 183 -16.53 45.89 24.68
C ASP A 183 -15.45 46.54 25.56
N GLU A 184 -15.31 47.85 25.45
CA GLU A 184 -15.01 48.73 26.58
C GLU A 184 -15.20 50.20 26.13
N SER A 185 -16.46 50.63 26.25
CA SER A 185 -16.79 52.02 26.51
C SER A 185 -16.59 52.33 28.01
N ALA A 186 -15.59 53.14 28.34
CA ALA A 186 -15.61 54.10 29.46
C ALA A 186 -14.39 55.04 29.36
#